data_AF-A0A8B8BEP5-F1
#
_entry.id   AF-A0A8B8BEP5-F1
#
_cell.length_a   1.000
_cell.length_b   1.000
_cell.length_c   1.000
_cell.angle_alpha   90.00
_cell.angle_beta   90.00
_cell.angle_gamma   90.00
#
_symmetry.space_group_name_H-M   'P 1'
#
loop_
_entity.id
_entity.type
_entity.pdbx_description
1 polymer ?
#
loop_
_entity_poly.entity_id
_entity_poly.type
_entity_poly.pdbx_seq_one_letter_code
_entity_poly.pdbx_strand_id
1 'polypeptide(L)'
;MHLAVKAFICFLCVTDGSDLPTSCNPGFYGDDCKIPCPVNCLEHVCDVSGGTCGNCSHGWTGSFCDIPCPTGTYGIDCSLACVGHCKGGCNLVTGKCDRGCDAGWFSDSCNTLLPNGRYGLGCKFECGWCRDGMACHHATGRCMNDCKPGYTGDNCKKECPNGSYGEKCRKSCGKDARCNPKTGECCGCIELNNQVNENVKRLNHWRDVAIVLAVFFPLSFILNILLCIKFRRE
;
A
#
# COMPACT_ATOMS: atom_id res chain seq x y z
N MET A 1 85.29 11.11 50.27
CA MET A 1 84.08 11.66 49.61
C MET A 1 84.41 11.90 48.16
N HIS A 2 83.57 11.37 47.27
CA HIS A 2 83.70 11.39 45.82
C HIS A 2 84.06 12.77 45.25
N LEU A 3 84.92 12.80 44.23
CA LEU A 3 84.58 13.45 42.96
C LEU A 3 85.56 12.95 41.88
N ALA A 4 85.12 11.95 41.12
CA ALA A 4 85.86 11.39 40.01
C ALA A 4 85.74 12.30 38.78
N VAL A 5 86.90 12.58 38.20
CA VAL A 5 87.11 13.18 36.89
C VAL A 5 86.54 12.26 35.80
N LYS A 6 85.75 12.81 34.86
CA LYS A 6 85.88 12.54 33.42
C LYS A 6 84.97 13.45 32.59
N ALA A 7 85.58 14.51 32.08
CA ALA A 7 85.17 15.12 30.84
C ALA A 7 85.51 14.16 29.69
N PHE A 8 84.53 13.78 28.89
CA PHE A 8 84.70 13.29 27.53
C PHE A 8 83.54 13.80 26.67
N ILE A 9 83.91 14.20 25.47
CA ILE A 9 83.22 15.04 24.49
C ILE A 9 82.06 14.30 23.80
N CYS A 10 80.96 15.02 23.55
CA CYS A 10 80.14 14.90 22.32
C CYS A 10 79.42 16.24 22.14
N PHE A 11 79.88 17.13 21.26
CA PHE A 11 79.46 17.16 19.85
C PHE A 11 77.97 16.84 19.71
N LEU A 12 77.13 17.88 19.81
CA LEU A 12 76.10 18.27 18.84
C LEU A 12 75.35 19.46 19.45
N CYS A 13 75.88 20.66 19.24
CA CYS A 13 75.03 21.82 19.10
C CYS A 13 74.27 21.64 17.78
N VAL A 14 73.14 20.95 17.81
CA VAL A 14 72.13 21.02 16.75
C VAL A 14 70.97 21.78 17.36
N THR A 15 70.91 23.07 17.05
CA THR A 15 69.68 23.84 17.07
C THR A 15 68.87 23.40 15.86
N ASP A 16 68.15 22.29 15.95
CA ASP A 16 67.06 22.01 15.00
C ASP A 16 65.75 22.16 15.74
N GLY A 17 64.99 23.17 15.33
CA GLY A 17 63.64 23.39 15.79
C GLY A 17 62.76 22.21 15.41
N SER A 18 62.08 21.65 16.41
CA SER A 18 60.89 20.83 16.22
C SER A 18 60.06 20.88 17.50
N ASP A 19 59.68 22.08 17.92
CA ASP A 19 58.46 22.23 18.69
C ASP A 19 57.31 21.98 17.69
N LEU A 20 57.03 20.71 17.38
CA LEU A 20 55.76 20.37 16.72
C LEU A 20 54.66 20.97 17.60
N PRO A 21 53.70 21.74 17.04
CA PRO A 21 52.57 22.20 17.81
C PRO A 21 51.83 20.96 18.31
N THR A 22 51.95 20.66 19.60
CA THR A 22 51.24 19.55 20.26
C THR A 22 49.73 19.78 20.28
N SER A 23 49.27 20.95 19.83
CA SER A 23 47.87 21.33 19.70
C SER A 23 47.73 22.44 18.65
N CYS A 24 46.92 22.18 17.60
CA CYS A 24 46.44 23.20 16.67
C CYS A 24 45.15 23.83 17.19
N ASN A 25 44.80 25.02 16.69
CA ASN A 25 43.45 25.55 16.90
C ASN A 25 42.41 24.60 16.29
N PRO A 26 41.22 24.43 16.91
CA PRO A 26 40.16 23.58 16.37
C PRO A 26 39.84 23.92 14.91
N GLY A 27 39.72 22.90 14.07
CA GLY A 27 39.46 23.06 12.63
C GLY A 27 40.70 23.21 11.76
N PHE A 28 41.91 23.10 12.29
CA PHE A 28 43.16 23.13 11.51
C PHE A 28 44.12 21.98 11.90
N TYR A 29 44.94 21.56 10.93
CA TYR A 29 45.94 20.49 11.07
C TYR A 29 47.22 20.78 10.27
N GLY A 30 48.20 19.89 10.43
CA GLY A 30 49.51 19.92 9.77
C GLY A 30 50.58 20.61 10.63
N ASP A 31 51.85 20.48 10.21
CA ASP A 31 53.01 20.96 10.98
C ASP A 31 52.97 22.45 11.33
N ASP A 32 52.29 23.25 10.50
CA ASP A 32 52.12 24.69 10.64
C ASP A 32 50.71 25.11 11.15
N CYS A 33 49.80 24.17 11.38
CA CYS A 33 48.38 24.41 11.71
C CYS A 33 47.65 25.37 10.74
N LYS A 34 48.03 25.38 9.46
CA LYS A 34 47.45 26.26 8.42
C LYS A 34 46.44 25.53 7.53
N ILE A 35 46.37 24.20 7.60
CA ILE A 35 45.53 23.42 6.72
C ILE A 35 44.17 23.22 7.41
N PRO A 36 43.05 23.67 6.82
CA PRO A 36 41.75 23.48 7.44
C PRO A 36 41.36 22.00 7.42
N CYS A 37 40.74 21.53 8.49
CA CYS A 37 40.16 20.19 8.56
C CYS A 37 39.16 19.96 7.41
N PRO A 38 39.00 18.70 6.95
CA PRO A 38 37.98 18.37 5.97
C PRO A 38 36.58 18.87 6.37
N VAL A 39 35.87 19.45 5.40
CA VAL A 39 34.58 20.13 5.64
C VAL A 39 33.51 19.21 6.24
N ASN A 40 33.57 17.92 5.94
CA ASN A 40 32.60 16.94 6.40
C ASN A 40 33.06 16.16 7.64
N CYS A 41 34.18 16.51 8.28
CA CYS A 41 34.44 15.98 9.62
C CYS A 41 33.32 16.43 10.56
N LEU A 42 32.89 15.55 11.46
CA LEU A 42 31.91 15.90 12.49
C LEU A 42 32.47 17.05 13.35
N GLU A 43 31.70 18.13 13.49
CA GLU A 43 32.09 19.35 14.22
C GLU A 43 33.39 20.00 13.73
N HIS A 44 33.83 19.70 12.49
CA HIS A 44 35.12 20.13 11.94
C HIS A 44 36.34 19.70 12.75
N VAL A 45 36.25 18.58 13.48
CA VAL A 45 37.36 18.02 14.27
C VAL A 45 38.12 16.98 13.46
N CYS A 46 39.44 17.16 13.33
CA CYS A 46 40.33 16.22 12.68
C CYS A 46 41.64 16.04 13.46
N ASP A 47 42.36 14.96 13.17
CA ASP A 47 43.68 14.69 13.73
C ASP A 47 44.66 15.80 13.35
N VAL A 48 45.40 16.33 14.32
CA VAL A 48 46.30 17.47 14.14
C VAL A 48 47.51 17.18 13.24
N SER A 49 47.90 15.90 13.11
CA SER A 49 49.05 15.50 12.31
C SER A 49 48.67 15.11 10.88
N GLY A 50 47.60 14.34 10.73
CA GLY A 50 47.19 13.73 9.47
C GLY A 50 45.94 14.33 8.85
N GLY A 51 45.16 15.14 9.57
CA GLY A 51 43.89 15.69 9.09
C GLY A 51 42.77 14.67 8.96
N THR A 52 42.94 13.47 9.51
CA THR A 52 41.93 12.41 9.46
C THR A 52 40.79 12.71 10.42
N CYS A 53 39.56 12.48 9.98
CA CYS A 53 38.39 12.67 10.83
C CYS A 53 38.18 11.41 11.69
N GLY A 54 37.81 11.59 12.97
CA GLY A 54 37.35 10.47 13.81
C GLY A 54 35.95 9.98 13.42
N ASN A 55 35.08 10.93 13.06
CA ASN A 55 33.72 10.70 12.60
C ASN A 55 33.37 11.68 11.49
N CYS A 56 32.52 11.23 10.57
CA CYS A 56 32.02 12.02 9.46
C CYS A 56 30.61 12.54 9.72
N SER A 57 30.36 13.75 9.25
CA SER A 57 29.05 14.36 9.18
C SER A 57 28.08 13.51 8.35
N HIS A 58 26.79 13.77 8.53
CA HIS A 58 25.72 13.03 7.86
C HIS A 58 25.93 12.96 6.34
N GLY A 59 25.87 11.74 5.79
CA GLY A 59 25.96 11.51 4.35
C GLY A 59 27.39 11.32 3.81
N TRP A 60 28.40 11.30 4.68
CA TRP A 60 29.81 11.16 4.31
C TRP A 60 30.51 10.05 5.09
N THR A 61 31.58 9.51 4.50
CA THR A 61 32.45 8.48 5.07
C THR A 61 33.86 8.60 4.49
N GLY A 62 34.75 7.70 4.90
CA GLY A 62 36.17 7.72 4.56
C GLY A 62 37.01 8.46 5.59
N SER A 63 38.32 8.25 5.56
CA SER A 63 39.26 8.82 6.55
C SER A 63 39.30 10.35 6.56
N PHE A 64 38.90 10.99 5.45
CA PHE A 64 38.81 12.44 5.29
C PHE A 64 37.38 12.93 5.04
N CYS A 65 36.37 12.06 5.21
CA CYS A 65 34.95 12.38 4.97
C CYS A 65 34.66 12.98 3.58
N ASP A 66 35.40 12.54 2.58
CA ASP A 66 35.33 12.99 1.19
C ASP A 66 34.55 12.01 0.29
N ILE A 67 34.07 10.90 0.86
CA ILE A 67 33.31 9.88 0.15
C ILE A 67 31.83 10.00 0.54
N PRO A 68 30.90 10.20 -0.41
CA PRO A 68 29.49 10.17 -0.09
C PRO A 68 29.05 8.77 0.33
N CYS A 69 28.03 8.67 1.19
CA CYS A 69 27.51 7.37 1.61
C CYS A 69 27.14 6.48 0.41
N PRO A 70 27.46 5.18 0.48
CA PRO A 70 27.03 4.24 -0.54
C PRO A 70 25.49 4.15 -0.57
N THR A 71 24.96 3.79 -1.75
CA THR A 71 23.51 3.62 -1.90
C THR A 71 22.99 2.57 -0.92
N GLY A 72 21.99 2.94 -0.12
CA GLY A 72 21.40 2.07 0.89
C GLY A 72 21.84 2.36 2.33
N THR A 73 22.72 3.34 2.55
CA THR A 73 23.05 3.83 3.90
C THR A 73 22.97 5.35 4.00
N TYR A 74 22.86 5.85 5.22
CA TYR A 74 22.74 7.27 5.52
C TYR A 74 23.21 7.59 6.95
N GLY A 75 23.25 8.88 7.30
CA GLY A 75 23.58 9.33 8.65
C GLY A 75 25.08 9.54 8.89
N ILE A 76 25.46 9.74 10.15
CA ILE A 76 26.86 9.88 10.61
C ILE A 76 27.61 8.60 10.26
N ASP A 77 28.76 8.75 9.59
CA ASP A 77 29.59 7.64 9.10
C ASP A 77 28.85 6.59 8.28
N CYS A 78 27.71 6.95 7.69
CA CYS A 78 26.83 6.02 6.98
C CYS A 78 26.40 4.79 7.82
N SER A 79 26.31 4.97 9.14
CA SER A 79 26.02 3.90 10.10
C SER A 79 24.57 3.42 10.09
N LEU A 80 23.66 4.18 9.47
CA LEU A 80 22.23 3.84 9.40
C LEU A 80 21.89 3.20 8.05
N ALA A 81 21.16 2.09 8.09
CA ALA A 81 20.67 1.42 6.90
C ALA A 81 19.35 2.05 6.43
N CYS A 82 19.23 2.19 5.12
CA CYS A 82 18.01 2.60 4.45
C CYS A 82 16.96 1.48 4.61
N VAL A 83 15.90 1.72 5.39
CA VAL A 83 14.94 0.66 5.75
C VAL A 83 13.95 0.37 4.62
N GLY A 84 13.74 1.32 3.71
CA GLY A 84 12.61 1.29 2.78
C GLY A 84 12.93 1.21 1.30
N HIS A 85 11.86 0.97 0.55
CA HIS A 85 11.88 0.86 -0.91
C HIS A 85 11.80 2.26 -1.54
N CYS A 86 12.84 3.07 -1.34
CA CYS A 86 12.93 4.40 -1.93
C CYS A 86 13.30 4.33 -3.40
N LYS A 87 12.60 5.10 -4.23
CA LYS A 87 12.90 5.20 -5.66
C LYS A 87 14.28 5.81 -5.91
N GLY A 88 15.23 4.95 -6.28
CA GLY A 88 16.63 5.32 -6.51
C GLY A 88 17.46 5.51 -5.24
N GLY A 89 17.01 5.03 -4.09
CA GLY A 89 17.69 5.15 -2.79
C GLY A 89 17.20 6.33 -1.93
N CYS A 90 17.41 6.25 -0.61
CA CYS A 90 17.09 7.33 0.33
C CYS A 90 18.12 8.46 0.28
N ASN A 91 17.71 9.60 0.83
CA ASN A 91 18.58 10.72 1.15
C ASN A 91 19.69 10.29 2.12
N LEU A 92 20.95 10.55 1.76
CA LEU A 92 22.13 10.14 2.53
C LEU A 92 22.28 10.87 3.88
N VAL A 93 21.59 12.00 4.05
CA VAL A 93 21.60 12.82 5.27
C VAL A 93 20.43 12.43 6.18
N THR A 94 19.22 12.41 5.63
CA THR A 94 17.97 12.28 6.41
C THR A 94 17.39 10.87 6.44
N GLY A 95 17.81 9.99 5.53
CA GLY A 95 17.24 8.65 5.36
C GLY A 95 15.86 8.62 4.71
N LYS A 96 15.31 9.77 4.29
CA LYS A 96 13.97 9.87 3.70
C LYS A 96 13.96 9.56 2.20
N CYS A 97 12.81 9.11 1.71
CA CYS A 97 12.60 8.86 0.28
C CYS A 97 12.11 10.12 -0.45
N ASP A 98 13.00 11.08 -0.69
CA ASP A 98 12.65 12.38 -1.30
C ASP A 98 12.04 12.27 -2.71
N ARG A 99 12.41 11.20 -3.43
CA ARG A 99 11.88 10.88 -4.78
C ARG A 99 10.64 9.97 -4.74
N GLY A 100 10.11 9.72 -3.56
CA GLY A 100 9.00 8.82 -3.31
C GLY A 100 9.41 7.34 -3.26
N CYS A 101 8.41 6.48 -3.13
CA CYS A 101 8.58 5.04 -3.02
C CYS A 101 8.67 4.36 -4.38
N ASP A 102 9.33 3.21 -4.41
CA ASP A 102 9.17 2.24 -5.48
C ASP A 102 7.70 1.82 -5.57
N ALA A 103 7.32 1.39 -6.78
CA ALA A 103 5.96 0.96 -7.01
C ALA A 103 5.62 -0.18 -6.02
N GLY A 104 4.46 -0.09 -5.36
CA GLY A 104 4.04 -1.12 -4.40
C GLY A 104 4.29 -0.78 -2.95
N TRP A 105 5.04 0.29 -2.69
CA TRP A 105 5.36 0.74 -1.35
C TRP A 105 4.79 2.13 -1.09
N PHE A 106 4.36 2.37 0.13
CA PHE A 106 3.87 3.65 0.63
C PHE A 106 4.28 3.84 2.10
N SER A 107 3.88 4.95 2.72
CA SER A 107 4.39 5.56 3.97
C SER A 107 5.63 6.45 3.77
N ASP A 108 5.91 7.32 4.75
CA ASP A 108 7.06 8.24 4.74
C ASP A 108 8.41 7.51 4.61
N SER A 109 8.47 6.27 5.11
CA SER A 109 9.66 5.42 5.03
C SER A 109 9.59 4.40 3.89
N CYS A 110 8.52 4.36 3.08
CA CYS A 110 8.33 3.35 2.03
C CYS A 110 8.47 1.89 2.52
N ASN A 111 8.05 1.63 3.77
CA ASN A 111 8.13 0.33 4.43
C ASN A 111 6.80 -0.42 4.46
N THR A 112 5.73 0.19 3.95
CA THR A 112 4.40 -0.41 3.96
C THR A 112 4.03 -0.82 2.56
N LEU A 113 3.76 -2.12 2.37
CA LEU A 113 3.22 -2.63 1.11
C LEU A 113 1.81 -2.09 0.92
N LEU A 114 1.49 -1.59 -0.28
CA LEU A 114 0.16 -1.07 -0.62
C LEU A 114 -0.96 -2.02 -0.15
N PRO A 115 -2.05 -1.50 0.46
CA PRO A 115 -3.14 -2.34 0.94
C PRO A 115 -3.70 -3.20 -0.20
N ASN A 116 -3.99 -4.46 0.10
CA ASN A 116 -4.69 -5.36 -0.82
C ASN A 116 -5.91 -4.65 -1.39
N GLY A 117 -5.97 -4.52 -2.72
CA GLY A 117 -7.10 -3.89 -3.39
C GLY A 117 -6.86 -2.48 -3.92
N ARG A 118 -5.65 -1.90 -3.82
CA ARG A 118 -5.32 -0.61 -4.47
C ARG A 118 -3.98 -0.63 -5.23
N TYR A 119 -3.86 0.23 -6.23
CA TYR A 119 -2.69 0.36 -7.09
C TYR A 119 -2.48 1.81 -7.57
N GLY A 120 -1.31 2.07 -8.15
CA GLY A 120 -0.88 3.38 -8.64
C GLY A 120 -0.28 4.27 -7.54
N LEU A 121 0.22 5.43 -7.95
CA LEU A 121 0.84 6.41 -7.04
C LEU A 121 -0.16 6.81 -5.94
N GLY A 122 0.23 6.64 -4.68
CA GLY A 122 -0.59 6.98 -3.52
C GLY A 122 -1.89 6.18 -3.39
N CYS A 123 -1.96 4.95 -3.91
CA CYS A 123 -3.15 4.08 -3.78
C CYS A 123 -4.44 4.67 -4.39
N LYS A 124 -4.31 5.53 -5.40
CA LYS A 124 -5.45 6.26 -5.98
C LYS A 124 -6.48 5.34 -6.65
N PHE A 125 -6.05 4.21 -7.19
CA PHE A 125 -6.92 3.32 -7.96
C PHE A 125 -7.20 2.03 -7.22
N GLU A 126 -8.44 1.53 -7.33
CA GLU A 126 -8.83 0.25 -6.74
C GLU A 126 -8.60 -0.91 -7.72
N CYS A 127 -8.12 -2.06 -7.23
CA CYS A 127 -8.00 -3.29 -7.98
C CYS A 127 -9.38 -3.79 -8.44
N GLY A 128 -9.43 -4.52 -9.58
CA GLY A 128 -10.64 -5.23 -9.98
C GLY A 128 -10.79 -6.59 -9.29
N TRP A 129 -11.62 -7.44 -9.88
CA TRP A 129 -11.98 -8.74 -9.30
C TRP A 129 -10.94 -9.83 -9.62
N CYS A 130 -9.75 -9.72 -9.03
CA CYS A 130 -8.71 -10.73 -9.15
C CYS A 130 -9.08 -12.03 -8.42
N ARG A 131 -8.66 -13.18 -8.96
CA ARG A 131 -8.87 -14.50 -8.33
C ARG A 131 -8.17 -14.60 -6.96
N ASP A 132 -8.73 -15.41 -6.06
CA ASP A 132 -8.20 -15.75 -4.72
C ASP A 132 -7.97 -14.57 -3.75
N GLY A 133 -8.54 -13.39 -4.04
CA GLY A 133 -8.36 -12.21 -3.18
C GLY A 133 -6.93 -11.67 -3.16
N MET A 134 -6.09 -12.12 -4.10
CA MET A 134 -4.70 -11.68 -4.25
C MET A 134 -4.64 -10.22 -4.69
N ALA A 135 -3.63 -9.51 -4.20
CA ALA A 135 -3.38 -8.11 -4.58
C ALA A 135 -3.09 -8.02 -6.10
N CYS A 136 -3.74 -7.07 -6.77
CA CYS A 136 -3.38 -6.75 -8.14
C CYS A 136 -1.97 -6.12 -8.19
N HIS A 137 -1.31 -6.18 -9.34
CA HIS A 137 0.01 -5.59 -9.54
C HIS A 137 -0.04 -4.12 -9.15
N HIS A 138 0.73 -3.76 -8.12
CA HIS A 138 0.62 -2.47 -7.44
C HIS A 138 0.88 -1.25 -8.35
N ALA A 139 1.62 -1.41 -9.45
CA ALA A 139 1.90 -0.33 -10.40
C ALA A 139 0.81 -0.20 -11.48
N THR A 140 0.42 -1.33 -12.08
CA THR A 140 -0.41 -1.37 -13.30
C THR A 140 -1.87 -1.71 -13.04
N GLY A 141 -2.16 -2.32 -11.88
CA GLY A 141 -3.48 -2.84 -11.52
C GLY A 141 -3.80 -4.21 -12.10
N ARG A 142 -2.84 -4.87 -12.75
CA ARG A 142 -3.04 -6.16 -13.44
C ARG A 142 -3.17 -7.32 -12.45
N CYS A 143 -4.13 -8.21 -12.65
CA CYS A 143 -4.25 -9.40 -11.80
C CYS A 143 -3.22 -10.47 -12.22
N MET A 144 -2.45 -11.00 -11.26
CA MET A 144 -1.42 -12.03 -11.52
C MET A 144 -2.02 -13.42 -11.79
N ASN A 145 -3.12 -13.75 -11.10
CA ASN A 145 -3.80 -15.06 -11.18
C ASN A 145 -5.10 -15.02 -11.98
N ASP A 146 -5.17 -14.18 -13.03
CA ASP A 146 -6.38 -13.96 -13.82
C ASP A 146 -7.58 -13.41 -13.01
N CYS A 147 -8.71 -13.25 -13.69
CA CYS A 147 -9.95 -12.71 -13.13
C CYS A 147 -10.81 -13.80 -12.47
N LYS A 148 -11.62 -13.38 -11.48
CA LYS A 148 -12.75 -14.19 -11.01
C LYS A 148 -13.72 -14.46 -12.17
N PRO A 149 -14.44 -15.60 -12.17
CA PRO A 149 -15.47 -15.89 -13.16
C PRO A 149 -16.44 -14.72 -13.33
N GLY A 150 -16.78 -14.39 -14.58
CA GLY A 150 -17.64 -13.25 -14.92
C GLY A 150 -16.94 -11.91 -15.11
N TYR A 151 -15.62 -11.84 -14.92
CA TYR A 151 -14.82 -10.65 -15.21
C TYR A 151 -13.69 -10.95 -16.19
N THR A 152 -13.25 -9.90 -16.91
CA THR A 152 -12.24 -9.96 -17.95
C THR A 152 -11.41 -8.66 -18.05
N GLY A 153 -10.40 -8.69 -18.92
CA GLY A 153 -9.39 -7.65 -19.09
C GLY A 153 -8.25 -7.74 -18.07
N ASP A 154 -7.14 -7.07 -18.34
CA ASP A 154 -5.90 -7.18 -17.53
C ASP A 154 -6.11 -6.84 -16.05
N ASN A 155 -6.98 -5.89 -15.77
CA ASN A 155 -7.26 -5.41 -14.41
C ASN A 155 -8.55 -5.99 -13.82
N CYS A 156 -9.22 -6.92 -14.53
CA CYS A 156 -10.45 -7.60 -14.08
C CYS A 156 -11.58 -6.66 -13.61
N LYS A 157 -11.68 -5.48 -14.26
CA LYS A 157 -12.72 -4.48 -14.02
C LYS A 157 -13.90 -4.57 -14.98
N LYS A 158 -13.74 -5.29 -16.09
CA LYS A 158 -14.80 -5.45 -17.09
C LYS A 158 -15.56 -6.73 -16.78
N GLU A 159 -16.89 -6.66 -16.77
CA GLU A 159 -17.72 -7.87 -16.77
C GLU A 159 -17.63 -8.58 -18.12
N CYS A 160 -17.98 -9.87 -18.14
CA CYS A 160 -18.08 -10.61 -19.39
C CYS A 160 -19.10 -9.95 -20.34
N PRO A 161 -18.76 -9.84 -21.64
CA PRO A 161 -19.70 -9.30 -22.61
C PRO A 161 -20.94 -10.19 -22.73
N ASN A 162 -22.07 -9.59 -23.09
CA ASN A 162 -23.33 -10.31 -23.32
C ASN A 162 -23.11 -11.51 -24.24
N GLY A 163 -23.73 -12.64 -23.90
CA GLY A 163 -23.58 -13.90 -24.62
C GLY A 163 -22.38 -14.75 -24.17
N SER A 164 -21.59 -14.29 -23.19
CA SER A 164 -20.44 -15.01 -22.65
C SER A 164 -20.39 -15.02 -21.12
N TYR A 165 -19.79 -16.06 -20.53
CA TYR A 165 -19.71 -16.23 -19.08
C TYR A 165 -18.52 -17.09 -18.64
N GLY A 166 -18.31 -17.15 -17.32
CA GLY A 166 -17.34 -18.03 -16.67
C GLY A 166 -15.92 -17.47 -16.70
N GLU A 167 -14.93 -18.35 -16.64
CA GLU A 167 -13.52 -17.97 -16.65
C GLU A 167 -13.10 -17.40 -18.00
N LYS A 168 -12.45 -16.23 -17.98
CA LYS A 168 -12.02 -15.50 -19.19
C LYS A 168 -13.15 -15.27 -20.20
N CYS A 169 -14.41 -15.37 -19.77
CA CYS A 169 -15.60 -15.31 -20.63
C CYS A 169 -15.57 -16.30 -21.79
N ARG A 170 -14.95 -17.48 -21.61
CA ARG A 170 -14.78 -18.47 -22.69
C ARG A 170 -16.05 -19.27 -22.98
N LYS A 171 -16.99 -19.34 -22.03
CA LYS A 171 -18.25 -20.08 -22.20
C LYS A 171 -19.30 -19.17 -22.85
N SER A 172 -20.18 -19.74 -23.66
CA SER A 172 -21.25 -19.01 -24.34
C SER A 172 -22.61 -19.30 -23.71
N CYS A 173 -23.42 -18.26 -23.55
CA CYS A 173 -24.80 -18.34 -23.03
C CYS A 173 -25.77 -19.14 -23.93
N GLY A 174 -25.34 -19.65 -25.09
CA GLY A 174 -26.17 -20.43 -26.00
C GLY A 174 -27.18 -19.55 -26.75
N LYS A 175 -28.44 -20.00 -26.83
CA LYS A 175 -29.52 -19.27 -27.54
C LYS A 175 -29.93 -17.97 -26.84
N ASP A 176 -29.60 -17.83 -25.56
CA ASP A 176 -29.93 -16.65 -24.79
C ASP A 176 -28.73 -15.69 -24.80
N ALA A 177 -28.92 -14.46 -25.31
CA ALA A 177 -27.84 -13.49 -25.35
C ALA A 177 -27.57 -12.88 -23.97
N ARG A 178 -28.46 -13.08 -22.99
CA ARG A 178 -28.37 -12.50 -21.64
C ARG A 178 -28.39 -13.62 -20.60
N CYS A 179 -27.22 -14.00 -20.13
CA CYS A 179 -27.05 -14.92 -19.02
C CYS A 179 -26.16 -14.32 -17.93
N ASN A 180 -26.24 -14.89 -16.72
CA ASN A 180 -25.39 -14.51 -15.59
C ASN A 180 -23.92 -14.65 -16.00
N PRO A 181 -23.11 -13.58 -15.93
CA PRO A 181 -21.72 -13.61 -16.41
C PRO A 181 -20.84 -14.57 -15.59
N LYS A 182 -21.22 -14.93 -14.37
CA LYS A 182 -20.47 -15.85 -13.52
C LYS A 182 -20.87 -17.31 -13.76
N THR A 183 -22.17 -17.61 -13.67
CA THR A 183 -22.70 -18.98 -13.66
C THR A 183 -23.15 -19.47 -15.04
N GLY A 184 -23.52 -18.56 -15.94
CA GLY A 184 -24.11 -18.89 -17.24
C GLY A 184 -25.61 -19.14 -17.18
N GLU A 185 -26.25 -18.99 -16.02
CA GLU A 185 -27.68 -19.14 -15.86
C GLU A 185 -28.41 -18.06 -16.67
N CYS A 186 -29.28 -18.47 -17.59
CA CYS A 186 -30.04 -17.56 -18.44
C CYS A 186 -30.91 -16.64 -17.56
N CYS A 187 -31.00 -15.36 -17.93
CA CYS A 187 -31.89 -14.42 -17.24
C CYS A 187 -33.39 -14.71 -17.52
N GLY A 188 -33.69 -15.72 -18.33
CA GLY A 188 -35.04 -16.16 -18.68
C GLY A 188 -35.77 -16.91 -17.57
N CYS A 189 -36.26 -16.16 -16.57
CA CYS A 189 -37.51 -16.41 -15.85
C CYS A 189 -38.00 -15.20 -15.00
N ILE A 190 -37.64 -13.95 -15.34
CA ILE A 190 -38.18 -12.74 -14.65
C ILE A 190 -39.00 -11.83 -15.61
N GLU A 191 -39.53 -12.37 -16.71
CA GLU A 191 -40.46 -11.60 -17.55
C GLU A 191 -41.73 -12.33 -17.97
N LEU A 192 -42.01 -13.51 -17.40
CA LEU A 192 -43.35 -14.12 -17.46
C LEU A 192 -44.02 -14.25 -16.08
N ASN A 193 -43.35 -13.86 -14.99
CA ASN A 193 -43.95 -13.93 -13.65
C ASN A 193 -44.78 -12.70 -13.26
N ASN A 194 -44.72 -11.59 -14.01
CA ASN A 194 -45.57 -10.43 -13.72
C ASN A 194 -46.97 -10.50 -14.34
N GLN A 195 -47.15 -11.21 -15.47
CA GLN A 195 -48.50 -11.45 -16.03
C GLN A 195 -49.20 -12.65 -15.38
N VAL A 196 -48.47 -13.69 -14.95
CA VAL A 196 -49.06 -14.81 -14.21
C VAL A 196 -49.52 -14.36 -12.82
N ASN A 197 -48.77 -13.50 -12.12
CA ASN A 197 -49.14 -13.05 -10.78
C ASN A 197 -50.41 -12.17 -10.77
N GLU A 198 -50.57 -11.26 -11.75
CA GLU A 198 -51.80 -10.47 -11.88
C GLU A 198 -53.02 -11.31 -12.30
N ASN A 199 -52.83 -12.31 -13.17
CA ASN A 199 -53.92 -13.19 -13.60
C ASN A 199 -54.35 -14.16 -12.47
N VAL A 200 -53.41 -14.66 -11.66
CA VAL A 200 -53.70 -15.48 -10.47
C VAL A 200 -54.36 -14.65 -9.37
N LYS A 201 -53.94 -13.38 -9.18
CA LYS A 201 -54.64 -12.43 -8.27
C LYS A 201 -56.08 -12.18 -8.70
N ARG A 202 -56.32 -11.99 -10.01
CA ARG A 202 -57.66 -11.78 -10.55
C ARG A 202 -58.54 -13.03 -10.39
N LEU A 203 -58.03 -14.21 -10.73
CA LEU A 203 -58.76 -15.48 -10.58
C LEU A 203 -59.11 -15.81 -9.11
N ASN A 204 -58.20 -15.54 -8.17
CA ASN A 204 -58.47 -15.75 -6.74
C ASN A 204 -59.50 -14.74 -6.19
N HIS A 205 -59.49 -13.49 -6.66
CA HIS A 205 -60.47 -12.48 -6.24
C HIS A 205 -61.91 -12.84 -6.67
N TRP A 206 -62.12 -13.33 -7.90
CA TRP A 206 -63.46 -13.78 -8.35
C TRP A 206 -63.95 -15.03 -7.62
N ARG A 207 -63.02 -15.92 -7.21
CA ARG A 207 -63.35 -17.11 -6.42
C ARG A 207 -63.83 -16.72 -5.02
N ASP A 208 -63.19 -15.74 -4.39
CA ASP A 208 -63.58 -15.24 -3.07
C ASP A 208 -64.92 -14.47 -3.12
N VAL A 209 -65.15 -13.65 -4.16
CA VAL A 209 -66.43 -12.94 -4.35
C VAL A 209 -67.58 -13.92 -4.58
N ALA A 210 -67.38 -14.97 -5.38
CA ALA A 210 -68.42 -16.00 -5.61
C ALA A 210 -68.77 -16.76 -4.32
N ILE A 211 -67.78 -17.07 -3.47
CA ILE A 211 -68.00 -17.73 -2.16
C ILE A 211 -68.76 -16.79 -1.22
N VAL A 212 -68.40 -15.51 -1.15
CA VAL A 212 -69.10 -14.54 -0.30
C VAL A 212 -70.56 -14.37 -0.75
N LEU A 213 -70.82 -14.24 -2.05
CA LEU A 213 -72.19 -14.14 -2.57
C LEU A 213 -73.00 -15.43 -2.33
N ALA A 214 -72.41 -16.60 -2.53
CA ALA A 214 -73.10 -17.89 -2.36
C ALA A 214 -73.39 -18.25 -0.90
N VAL A 215 -72.62 -17.72 0.07
CA VAL A 215 -72.77 -18.04 1.49
C VAL A 215 -73.55 -16.94 2.24
N PHE A 216 -73.25 -15.65 2.00
CA PHE A 216 -73.90 -14.56 2.73
C PHE A 216 -75.33 -14.27 2.28
N PHE A 217 -75.67 -14.39 0.99
CA PHE A 217 -77.04 -14.16 0.54
C PHE A 217 -78.05 -15.15 1.14
N PRO A 218 -77.81 -16.47 1.12
CA PRO A 218 -78.75 -17.40 1.75
C PRO A 218 -78.77 -17.26 3.27
N LEU A 219 -77.64 -16.97 3.93
CA LEU A 219 -77.62 -16.75 5.38
C LEU A 219 -78.40 -15.50 5.80
N SER A 220 -78.31 -14.40 5.04
CA SER A 220 -79.13 -13.20 5.29
C SER A 220 -80.62 -13.47 5.05
N PHE A 221 -80.96 -14.26 4.03
CA PHE A 221 -82.33 -14.65 3.75
C PHE A 221 -82.91 -15.56 4.85
N ILE A 222 -82.13 -16.54 5.32
CA ILE A 222 -82.50 -17.42 6.43
C ILE A 222 -82.63 -16.63 7.74
N LEU A 223 -81.74 -15.67 8.02
CA LEU A 223 -81.83 -14.82 9.20
C LEU A 223 -83.10 -13.94 9.18
N ASN A 224 -83.45 -13.38 8.02
CA ASN A 224 -84.70 -12.64 7.86
C ASN A 224 -85.94 -13.54 8.04
N ILE A 225 -85.92 -14.77 7.53
CA ILE A 225 -87.01 -15.74 7.76
C ILE A 225 -87.11 -16.09 9.25
N LEU A 226 -85.99 -16.34 9.95
CA LEU A 226 -85.99 -16.63 11.38
C LEU A 226 -86.46 -15.44 12.23
N LEU A 227 -86.09 -14.21 11.85
CA LEU A 227 -86.60 -12.99 12.48
C LEU A 227 -88.11 -12.82 12.24
N CYS A 228 -88.60 -13.09 11.03
CA CYS A 228 -90.04 -13.10 10.73
C CYS A 228 -90.81 -14.17 11.50
N ILE A 229 -90.25 -15.38 11.67
CA ILE A 229 -90.88 -16.44 12.47
C ILE A 229 -90.91 -16.05 13.96
N LYS A 230 -89.85 -15.40 14.47
CA LYS A 230 -89.80 -14.90 15.86
C LYS A 230 -90.82 -13.80 16.11
N PHE A 231 -91.03 -12.88 15.16
CA PHE A 231 -91.99 -11.78 15.27
C PHE A 231 -93.47 -12.21 15.16
N ARG A 232 -93.74 -13.43 14.67
CA ARG A 232 -95.11 -13.99 14.57
C ARG A 232 -95.50 -14.82 15.80
N ARG A 233 -94.64 -14.89 16.82
CA ARG A 233 -94.82 -15.73 18.02
C ARG A 233 -94.86 -14.92 19.33
N GLU A 234 -94.90 -13.59 19.24
CA GLU A 234 -95.34 -12.64 20.27
C GLU A 234 -96.69 -12.05 19.86
#